data_AF-A0A3T0RMP2-F1
#
_entry.id   AF-A0A3T0RMP2-F1
#
_cell.length_a   1.000
_cell.length_b   1.000
_cell.length_c   1.000
_cell.angle_alpha   90.00
_cell.angle_beta   90.00
_cell.angle_gamma   90.00
#
_symmetry.space_group_name_H-M   'P 1'
#
loop_
_entity.id
_entity.type
_entity.pdbx_description
1 polymer ?
#
loop_
_entity_poly.entity_id
_entity_poly.type
_entity_poly.pdbx_seq_one_letter_code
_entity_poly.pdbx_strand_id
1 'polypeptide(L)'
;MADIDFAYENAMMKTNDWVFSYETEMELFKNFKLPVRSTVLKLNNGDGVMISPINFTEAEWAEIQSNLKVKHIIAPCDLHHLYVKSAKKHARDAKLWATHDLARKRNDVNWDQELLPQKWTLTDEIEIIPIGGSSTHEVAFFHKKAKTLVVTDLLFNLHNRKGVLSWIVMHMFGTWNRPAISRWFKTTIKNKNQFRMSVEKILALDFETIVMAHGDIITENAKSVFSNALRERQLI
;
A
#
# COMPACT_ATOMS: atom_id res chain seq x y z
N MET A 1 -13.06 7.85 -19.80
CA MET A 1 -12.95 6.99 -18.61
C MET A 1 -13.84 5.82 -18.88
N ALA A 2 -13.28 4.62 -19.02
CA ALA A 2 -14.10 3.42 -19.14
C ALA A 2 -14.44 2.97 -17.72
N ASP A 3 -15.73 2.95 -17.41
CA ASP A 3 -16.24 2.25 -16.24
C ASP A 3 -16.01 0.76 -16.45
N ILE A 4 -15.00 0.21 -15.79
CA ILE A 4 -14.73 -1.23 -15.73
C ILE A 4 -15.11 -1.67 -14.32
N ASP A 5 -16.42 -1.79 -14.08
CA ASP A 5 -16.96 -2.50 -12.92
C ASP A 5 -17.10 -3.98 -13.27
N PHE A 6 -16.04 -4.74 -13.00
CA PHE A 6 -16.21 -6.16 -12.71
C PHE A 6 -16.21 -6.27 -11.18
N ALA A 7 -17.40 -6.40 -10.60
CA ALA A 7 -17.57 -6.66 -9.18
C ALA A 7 -17.03 -8.06 -8.85
N TYR A 8 -15.74 -8.14 -8.57
CA TYR A 8 -15.17 -9.23 -7.80
C TYR A 8 -15.33 -8.86 -6.33
N GLU A 9 -15.94 -9.74 -5.53
CA GLU A 9 -15.96 -9.57 -4.07
C GLU A 9 -14.52 -9.47 -3.56
N ASN A 10 -14.28 -8.47 -2.72
CA ASN A 10 -13.02 -8.27 -2.05
C ASN A 10 -12.81 -9.41 -1.04
N ALA A 11 -11.69 -10.12 -1.15
CA ALA A 11 -11.34 -11.12 -0.15
C ALA A 11 -10.74 -10.42 1.09
N MET A 12 -11.41 -10.54 2.24
CA MET A 12 -10.84 -10.12 3.52
C MET A 12 -9.76 -11.11 3.98
N MET A 13 -8.57 -10.60 4.25
CA MET A 13 -7.46 -11.31 4.85
C MET A 13 -7.10 -10.65 6.17
N LYS A 14 -7.40 -11.33 7.28
CA LYS A 14 -7.01 -10.87 8.61
C LYS A 14 -5.64 -11.44 8.94
N THR A 15 -4.62 -10.57 9.00
CA THR A 15 -3.27 -10.99 9.44
C THR A 15 -3.24 -11.18 10.96
N ASN A 16 -3.92 -10.28 11.69
CA ASN A 16 -4.10 -10.32 13.15
C ASN A 16 -5.25 -9.38 13.54
N ASP A 17 -5.47 -9.16 14.84
CA ASP A 17 -6.56 -8.28 15.34
C ASP A 17 -6.39 -6.78 15.03
N TRP A 18 -5.22 -6.38 14.53
CA TRP A 18 -4.86 -4.99 14.27
C TRP A 18 -4.81 -4.63 12.78
N VAL A 19 -4.68 -5.62 11.90
CA VAL A 19 -4.42 -5.41 10.47
C VAL A 19 -5.42 -6.19 9.63
N PHE A 20 -6.26 -5.44 8.91
CA PHE A 20 -7.27 -5.95 8.00
C PHE A 20 -6.85 -5.63 6.57
N SER A 21 -6.72 -6.65 5.72
CA SER A 21 -6.39 -6.48 4.31
C SER A 21 -7.56 -6.89 3.43
N TYR A 22 -7.84 -6.13 2.40
CA TYR A 22 -8.90 -6.40 1.42
C TYR A 22 -8.27 -6.42 0.05
N GLU A 23 -8.46 -7.50 -0.71
CA GLU A 23 -7.85 -7.67 -2.03
C GLU A 23 -8.91 -7.88 -3.12
N THR A 24 -8.67 -7.27 -4.28
CA THR A 24 -9.39 -7.54 -5.53
C THR A 24 -8.45 -7.50 -6.72
N GLU A 25 -8.96 -7.82 -7.90
CA GLU A 25 -8.22 -7.69 -9.15
C GLU A 25 -8.57 -6.40 -9.87
N MET A 26 -7.54 -5.64 -10.22
CA MET A 26 -7.69 -4.47 -11.08
C MET A 26 -7.17 -4.78 -12.49
N GLU A 27 -7.99 -4.54 -13.51
CA GLU A 27 -7.54 -4.52 -14.90
C GLU A 27 -6.92 -3.16 -15.20
N LEU A 28 -5.58 -3.11 -15.29
CA LEU A 28 -4.84 -1.87 -15.58
C LEU A 28 -4.83 -1.57 -17.07
N PHE A 29 -4.76 -2.61 -17.91
CA PHE A 29 -4.92 -2.56 -19.36
C PHE A 29 -5.63 -3.84 -19.82
N LYS A 30 -6.19 -3.85 -21.03
CA LYS A 30 -6.87 -5.02 -21.59
C LYS A 30 -6.02 -6.29 -21.43
N ASN A 31 -6.55 -7.30 -20.74
CA ASN A 31 -5.91 -8.58 -20.40
C ASN A 31 -4.71 -8.51 -19.44
N PHE A 32 -4.43 -7.36 -18.82
CA PHE A 32 -3.43 -7.21 -17.77
C PHE A 32 -4.12 -6.88 -16.45
N LYS A 33 -4.27 -7.93 -15.63
CA LYS A 33 -4.83 -7.85 -14.28
C LYS A 33 -3.73 -7.95 -13.24
N LEU A 34 -3.87 -7.18 -12.17
CA LEU A 34 -2.98 -7.18 -11.02
C LEU A 34 -3.83 -7.22 -9.73
N PRO A 35 -3.51 -8.07 -8.76
CA PRO A 35 -4.14 -7.99 -7.45
C PRO A 35 -3.79 -6.65 -6.81
N VAL A 36 -4.77 -5.95 -6.26
CA VAL A 36 -4.60 -4.68 -5.54
C VAL A 36 -5.16 -4.85 -4.14
N ARG A 37 -4.53 -4.20 -3.16
CA ARG A 37 -4.91 -4.33 -1.75
C ARG A 37 -5.12 -2.99 -1.07
N SER A 38 -6.23 -2.90 -0.35
CA SER A 38 -6.44 -1.89 0.70
C SER A 38 -6.10 -2.49 2.05
N THR A 39 -5.36 -1.75 2.87
CA THR A 39 -5.00 -2.16 4.24
C THR A 39 -5.62 -1.21 5.25
N VAL A 40 -6.28 -1.73 6.28
CA VAL A 40 -6.84 -0.95 7.37
C VAL A 40 -6.12 -1.33 8.66
N LEU A 41 -5.40 -0.37 9.23
CA LEU A 41 -4.73 -0.48 10.52
C LEU A 41 -5.68 -0.01 11.62
N LYS A 42 -5.95 -0.86 12.60
CA LYS A 42 -6.76 -0.53 13.78
C LYS A 42 -5.88 0.08 14.86
N LEU A 43 -6.31 1.19 15.43
CA LEU A 43 -5.65 1.87 16.54
C LEU A 43 -6.17 1.37 17.90
N ASN A 44 -5.44 1.66 18.99
CA ASN A 44 -5.85 1.28 20.34
C ASN A 44 -7.22 1.85 20.75
N ASN A 45 -7.60 3.01 20.22
CA ASN A 45 -8.91 3.63 20.48
C ASN A 45 -10.06 3.01 19.65
N GLY A 46 -9.78 2.02 18.81
CA GLY A 46 -10.74 1.35 17.93
C GLY A 46 -10.97 2.02 16.57
N ASP A 47 -10.33 3.16 16.30
CA ASP A 47 -10.40 3.82 15.01
C ASP A 47 -9.52 3.11 13.96
N GLY A 48 -9.85 3.35 12.68
CA GLY A 48 -9.18 2.78 11.53
C GLY A 48 -8.42 3.79 10.69
N VAL A 49 -7.24 3.38 10.23
CA VAL A 49 -6.42 4.06 9.22
C VAL A 49 -6.37 3.21 7.96
N MET A 50 -7.10 3.61 6.94
CA MET A 50 -7.16 2.95 5.65
C MET A 50 -6.07 3.48 4.71
N ILE A 51 -5.31 2.58 4.10
CA ILE A 51 -4.19 2.85 3.20
C ILE A 51 -4.49 2.18 1.85
N SER A 52 -4.33 2.94 0.76
CA SER A 52 -4.62 2.52 -0.61
C SER A 52 -6.04 1.95 -0.79
N PRO A 53 -7.09 2.80 -0.69
CA PRO A 53 -8.45 2.31 -0.87
C PRO A 53 -8.66 1.66 -2.24
N ILE A 54 -9.37 0.54 -2.23
CA ILE A 54 -9.91 -0.14 -3.42
C ILE A 54 -11.41 0.19 -3.55
N ASN A 55 -12.07 -0.34 -4.58
CA ASN A 55 -13.51 -0.21 -4.68
C ASN A 55 -14.16 -1.14 -3.65
N PHE A 56 -15.04 -0.60 -2.81
CA PHE A 56 -15.82 -1.37 -1.85
C PHE A 56 -17.30 -1.29 -2.21
N THR A 57 -17.98 -2.42 -2.13
CA THR A 57 -19.45 -2.46 -2.14
C THR A 57 -19.98 -1.97 -0.79
N GLU A 58 -21.27 -1.61 -0.73
CA GLU A 58 -21.91 -1.24 0.54
C GLU A 58 -21.85 -2.36 1.58
N ALA A 59 -21.93 -3.63 1.15
CA ALA A 59 -21.86 -4.79 2.04
C ALA A 59 -20.46 -4.95 2.65
N GLU A 60 -19.41 -4.86 1.83
CA GLU A 60 -18.02 -4.92 2.30
C GLU A 60 -17.69 -3.73 3.21
N TRP A 61 -18.22 -2.55 2.90
CA TRP A 61 -18.04 -1.39 3.75
C TRP A 61 -18.73 -1.56 5.11
N ALA A 62 -19.94 -2.11 5.14
CA ALA A 62 -20.64 -2.43 6.38
C ALA A 62 -19.85 -3.46 7.23
N GLU A 63 -19.22 -4.45 6.59
CA GLU A 63 -18.33 -5.41 7.26
C GLU A 63 -17.11 -4.70 7.87
N ILE A 64 -16.45 -3.79 7.15
CA ILE A 64 -15.36 -2.96 7.68
C ILE A 64 -15.82 -2.20 8.92
N GLN A 65 -16.98 -1.53 8.82
CA GLN A 65 -17.52 -0.71 9.91
C GLN A 65 -17.94 -1.51 11.15
N SER A 66 -18.27 -2.79 10.99
CA SER A 66 -18.55 -3.68 12.12
C SER A 66 -17.30 -3.96 12.98
N ASN A 67 -16.10 -3.83 12.41
CA ASN A 67 -14.84 -4.13 13.09
C ASN A 67 -14.15 -2.89 13.69
N LEU A 68 -14.30 -1.73 13.04
CA LEU A 68 -13.65 -0.47 13.38
C LEU A 68 -14.31 0.71 12.67
N LYS A 69 -14.08 1.93 13.17
CA LYS A 69 -14.50 3.16 12.50
C LYS A 69 -13.36 3.78 11.70
N VAL A 70 -13.42 3.76 10.37
CA VAL A 70 -12.39 4.41 9.53
C VAL A 70 -12.41 5.93 9.77
N LYS A 71 -11.30 6.47 10.26
CA LYS A 71 -11.09 7.90 10.56
C LYS A 71 -10.08 8.57 9.64
N HIS A 72 -9.22 7.78 9.02
CA HIS A 72 -8.19 8.28 8.11
C HIS A 72 -8.19 7.43 6.85
N ILE A 73 -8.19 8.08 5.69
CA ILE A 73 -8.09 7.46 4.38
C ILE A 73 -6.87 8.06 3.70
N ILE A 74 -5.92 7.21 3.30
CA ILE A 74 -4.60 7.63 2.86
C ILE A 74 -4.34 7.11 1.45
N ALA A 75 -4.03 8.03 0.54
CA ALA A 75 -3.35 7.71 -0.71
C ALA A 75 -1.82 7.71 -0.44
N PRO A 76 -1.16 6.53 -0.41
CA PRO A 76 0.21 6.41 0.07
C PRO A 76 1.25 6.75 -0.98
N CYS A 77 0.86 6.88 -2.26
CA CYS A 77 1.75 7.21 -3.36
C CYS A 77 0.94 7.71 -4.57
N ASP A 78 1.64 8.09 -5.63
CA ASP A 78 1.05 8.62 -6.86
C ASP A 78 0.25 7.60 -7.69
N LEU A 79 0.26 6.31 -7.33
CA LEU A 79 -0.40 5.23 -8.07
C LEU A 79 -1.57 4.58 -7.30
N HIS A 80 -1.65 4.80 -5.99
CA HIS A 80 -2.55 4.08 -5.07
C HIS A 80 -3.61 5.00 -4.48
N HIS A 81 -4.31 5.74 -5.35
CA HIS A 81 -5.22 6.83 -4.96
C HIS A 81 -6.58 6.80 -5.66
N LEU A 82 -6.87 5.79 -6.49
CA LEU A 82 -8.00 5.83 -7.41
C LEU A 82 -9.34 5.89 -6.67
N TYR A 83 -9.51 5.11 -5.60
CA TYR A 83 -10.80 4.98 -4.90
C TYR A 83 -10.92 5.84 -3.63
N VAL A 84 -10.03 6.80 -3.39
CA VAL A 84 -10.11 7.70 -2.23
C VAL A 84 -11.45 8.45 -2.16
N LYS A 85 -11.99 8.87 -3.30
CA LYS A 85 -13.31 9.53 -3.38
C LYS A 85 -14.43 8.56 -3.03
N SER A 86 -14.35 7.31 -3.49
CA SER A 86 -15.34 6.28 -3.19
C SER A 86 -15.34 5.97 -1.69
N ALA A 87 -14.17 5.68 -1.11
CA ALA A 87 -14.01 5.46 0.32
C ALA A 87 -14.49 6.66 1.16
N LYS A 88 -14.21 7.90 0.76
CA LYS A 88 -14.71 9.12 1.44
C LYS A 88 -16.24 9.24 1.41
N LYS A 89 -16.93 8.72 0.38
CA LYS A 89 -18.40 8.72 0.34
C LYS A 89 -18.99 7.83 1.44
N HIS A 90 -18.37 6.68 1.69
CA HIS A 90 -18.78 5.78 2.77
C HIS A 90 -18.31 6.28 4.16
N ALA A 91 -17.15 6.93 4.24
CA ALA A 91 -16.58 7.49 5.47
C ALA A 91 -16.52 9.02 5.44
N ARG A 92 -17.68 9.69 5.44
CA ARG A 92 -17.75 11.16 5.25
C ARG A 92 -16.93 11.95 6.28
N ASP A 93 -16.85 11.45 7.51
CA ASP A 93 -16.09 12.08 8.61
C ASP A 93 -14.59 11.76 8.58
N ALA A 94 -14.12 10.83 7.74
CA ALA A 94 -12.72 10.42 7.73
C ALA A 94 -11.84 11.46 7.05
N LYS A 95 -10.69 11.81 7.65
CA LYS A 95 -9.73 12.73 7.02
C LYS A 95 -9.06 12.08 5.82
N LEU A 96 -8.98 12.79 4.70
CA LEU A 96 -8.24 12.40 3.51
C LEU A 96 -6.80 12.90 3.55
N TRP A 97 -5.87 11.98 3.27
CA TRP A 97 -4.44 12.25 3.24
C TRP A 97 -3.87 11.84 1.88
N ALA A 98 -2.96 12.65 1.36
CA ALA A 98 -2.17 12.35 0.16
C ALA A 98 -0.73 12.79 0.35
N THR A 99 0.18 12.21 -0.43
CA THR A 99 1.53 12.76 -0.59
C THR A 99 1.44 14.18 -1.14
N HIS A 100 2.46 15.00 -0.85
CA HIS A 100 2.52 16.39 -1.31
C HIS A 100 2.33 16.51 -2.83
N ASP A 101 3.06 15.68 -3.60
CA ASP A 101 3.02 15.67 -5.05
C ASP A 101 1.67 15.19 -5.60
N LEU A 102 1.08 14.18 -4.96
CA LEU A 102 -0.24 13.70 -5.34
C LEU A 102 -1.33 14.74 -5.09
N ALA A 103 -1.30 15.44 -3.96
CA ALA A 103 -2.30 16.45 -3.63
C ALA A 103 -2.38 17.54 -4.71
N ARG A 104 -1.23 17.93 -5.27
CA ARG A 104 -1.13 18.88 -6.39
C ARG A 104 -1.62 18.28 -7.72
N LYS A 105 -1.38 16.99 -7.97
CA LYS A 105 -1.83 16.29 -9.19
C LYS A 105 -3.34 16.01 -9.21
N ARG A 106 -3.93 15.72 -8.05
CA ARG A 106 -5.35 15.40 -7.86
C ARG A 106 -6.10 16.57 -7.23
N ASN A 107 -6.13 17.69 -7.95
CA ASN A 107 -6.88 18.89 -7.54
C ASN A 107 -8.40 18.71 -7.53
N ASP A 108 -8.89 17.59 -8.08
CA ASP A 108 -10.29 17.18 -8.03
C ASP A 108 -10.70 16.60 -6.66
N VAL A 109 -9.74 16.33 -5.76
CA VAL A 109 -9.97 15.81 -4.40
C VAL A 109 -9.67 16.91 -3.39
N ASN A 110 -10.61 17.13 -2.46
CA ASN A 110 -10.38 18.00 -1.31
C ASN A 110 -9.61 17.22 -0.23
N TRP A 111 -8.28 17.34 -0.25
CA TRP A 111 -7.41 16.71 0.74
C TRP A 111 -7.47 17.50 2.05
N ASP A 112 -7.72 16.80 3.17
CA ASP A 112 -7.71 17.42 4.49
C ASP A 112 -6.28 17.69 4.98
N GLN A 113 -5.34 16.85 4.54
CA GLN A 113 -3.96 16.82 5.02
C GLN A 113 -2.98 16.28 3.96
N GLU A 114 -1.72 16.66 4.08
CA GLU A 114 -0.63 16.18 3.23
C GLU A 114 0.41 15.38 4.04
N LEU A 115 0.93 14.30 3.46
CA LEU A 115 2.02 13.49 4.01
C LEU A 115 3.35 14.21 3.76
N LEU A 116 3.79 15.03 4.71
CA LEU A 116 5.04 15.77 4.63
C LEU A 116 6.15 15.07 5.45
N PRO A 117 7.36 14.86 4.87
CA PRO A 117 8.44 14.13 5.54
C PRO A 117 8.91 14.66 6.89
N GLN A 118 8.66 15.93 7.20
CA GLN A 118 9.20 16.62 8.38
C GLN A 118 8.18 16.78 9.52
N LYS A 119 6.90 16.48 9.28
CA LYS A 119 5.81 16.94 10.14
C LYS A 119 4.83 15.85 10.57
N TRP A 120 5.07 14.60 10.21
CA TRP A 120 3.98 13.63 10.27
C TRP A 120 4.05 12.66 11.45
N THR A 121 3.16 12.90 12.42
CA THR A 121 2.70 11.91 13.38
C THR A 121 1.18 11.87 13.27
N LEU A 122 0.65 10.84 12.60
CA LEU A 122 -0.80 10.58 12.60
C LEU A 122 -1.27 10.22 14.02
N THR A 123 -0.48 9.35 14.63
CA THR A 123 -0.59 8.79 15.97
C THR A 123 0.80 8.25 16.32
N ASP A 124 1.13 8.15 17.60
CA ASP A 124 2.37 7.52 18.05
C ASP A 124 2.39 6.00 17.79
N GLU A 125 1.27 5.40 17.41
CA GLU A 125 1.12 3.97 17.13
C GLU A 125 1.63 3.54 15.75
N ILE A 126 1.65 4.48 14.79
CA ILE A 126 2.05 4.23 13.40
C ILE A 126 3.23 5.12 13.08
N GLU A 127 4.39 4.50 12.86
CA GLU A 127 5.54 5.21 12.33
C GLU A 127 5.42 5.32 10.81
N ILE A 128 5.71 6.51 10.27
CA ILE A 128 5.59 6.76 8.85
C ILE A 128 6.94 7.15 8.26
N ILE A 129 7.28 6.48 7.16
CA ILE A 129 8.56 6.64 6.49
C ILE A 129 8.32 6.93 5.01
N PRO A 130 8.43 8.20 4.58
CA PRO A 130 8.48 8.53 3.16
C PRO A 130 9.69 7.87 2.48
N ILE A 131 9.46 7.28 1.31
CA ILE A 131 10.49 6.66 0.49
C ILE A 131 11.16 7.74 -0.38
N GLY A 132 12.24 8.30 0.16
CA GLY A 132 12.97 9.40 -0.45
C GLY A 132 13.60 9.01 -1.79
N GLY A 133 13.74 9.98 -2.69
CA GLY A 133 14.42 9.79 -3.97
C GLY A 133 13.69 8.92 -5.00
N SER A 134 12.51 8.37 -4.70
CA SER A 134 11.63 7.72 -5.68
C SER A 134 10.63 8.71 -6.26
N SER A 135 10.40 8.63 -7.58
CA SER A 135 9.35 9.41 -8.28
C SER A 135 7.93 8.87 -8.08
N THR A 136 7.75 7.77 -7.36
CA THR A 136 6.42 7.29 -6.93
C THR A 136 5.87 8.05 -5.72
N HIS A 137 6.76 8.76 -5.00
CA HIS A 137 6.46 9.42 -3.73
C HIS A 137 5.84 8.48 -2.68
N GLU A 138 6.16 7.18 -2.76
CA GLU A 138 5.60 6.19 -1.85
C GLU A 138 5.96 6.47 -0.39
N VAL A 139 5.04 6.11 0.50
CA VAL A 139 5.17 6.21 1.94
C VAL A 139 4.94 4.83 2.55
N ALA A 140 5.86 4.39 3.40
CA ALA A 140 5.73 3.17 4.19
C ALA A 140 5.14 3.48 5.57
N PHE A 141 4.39 2.54 6.13
CA PHE A 141 3.73 2.68 7.43
C PHE A 141 4.11 1.48 8.30
N PHE A 142 4.49 1.73 9.55
CA PHE A 142 4.82 0.67 10.49
C PHE A 142 3.89 0.74 11.70
N HIS A 143 3.03 -0.26 11.82
CA HIS A 143 2.13 -0.40 12.95
C HIS A 143 2.86 -1.08 14.11
N LYS A 144 3.27 -0.30 15.11
CA LYS A 144 4.19 -0.75 16.18
C LYS A 144 3.67 -1.96 16.94
N LYS A 145 2.39 -1.93 17.35
CA LYS A 145 1.77 -3.00 18.14
C LYS A 145 1.65 -4.32 17.38
N ALA A 146 1.40 -4.23 16.08
CA ALA A 146 1.23 -5.39 15.22
C ALA A 146 2.54 -5.84 14.57
N LYS A 147 3.63 -5.11 14.80
CA LYS A 147 4.92 -5.28 14.13
C LYS A 147 4.77 -5.46 12.61
N THR A 148 3.87 -4.69 12.01
CA THR A 148 3.51 -4.85 10.60
C THR A 148 3.97 -3.64 9.79
N LEU A 149 4.80 -3.90 8.79
CA LEU A 149 5.21 -2.93 7.78
C LEU A 149 4.21 -2.97 6.61
N VAL A 150 3.62 -1.84 6.28
CA VAL A 150 2.76 -1.66 5.11
C VAL A 150 3.53 -0.83 4.07
N VAL A 151 3.67 -1.40 2.88
CA VAL A 151 4.23 -0.75 1.68
C VAL A 151 3.25 -0.91 0.52
N THR A 152 3.46 -0.22 -0.60
CA THR A 152 2.68 -0.45 -1.82
C THR A 152 3.54 -1.05 -2.92
N ASP A 153 4.14 -0.23 -3.78
CA ASP A 153 4.89 -0.68 -4.96
C ASP A 153 6.37 -0.95 -4.65
N LEU A 154 6.85 -0.61 -3.44
CA LEU A 154 8.23 -0.86 -3.04
C LEU A 154 8.55 -2.36 -3.07
N LEU A 155 7.60 -3.22 -2.70
CA LEU A 155 7.77 -4.68 -2.67
C LEU A 155 6.56 -5.38 -3.29
N PHE A 156 6.83 -6.42 -4.08
CA PHE A 156 5.83 -7.32 -4.66
C PHE A 156 6.04 -8.74 -4.13
N ASN A 157 4.99 -9.54 -4.03
CA ASN A 157 5.08 -10.97 -3.72
C ASN A 157 4.04 -11.81 -4.49
N LEU A 158 4.14 -11.83 -5.81
CA LEU A 158 3.08 -12.35 -6.69
C LEU A 158 3.23 -13.86 -6.96
N HIS A 159 2.37 -14.69 -6.38
CA HIS A 159 2.34 -16.14 -6.63
C HIS A 159 1.17 -16.59 -7.51
N ASN A 160 0.06 -15.85 -7.47
CA ASN A 160 -1.15 -16.18 -8.22
C ASN A 160 -1.28 -15.26 -9.44
N ARG A 161 -1.60 -15.85 -10.60
CA ARG A 161 -1.89 -15.11 -11.84
C ARG A 161 -3.30 -15.38 -12.33
N LYS A 162 -3.91 -14.37 -12.94
CA LYS A 162 -5.01 -14.54 -13.90
C LYS A 162 -4.65 -13.81 -15.20
N GLY A 163 -4.42 -14.57 -16.27
CA GLY A 163 -4.09 -14.05 -17.61
C GLY A 163 -2.65 -14.27 -18.07
N VAL A 164 -2.47 -14.54 -19.36
CA VAL A 164 -1.16 -14.81 -19.99
C VAL A 164 -0.26 -13.57 -19.98
N LEU A 165 -0.84 -12.38 -20.23
CA LEU A 165 -0.08 -11.14 -20.27
C LEU A 165 0.48 -10.76 -18.90
N SER A 166 -0.29 -10.97 -17.81
CA SER A 166 0.17 -10.77 -16.44
C SER A 166 1.42 -11.60 -16.14
N TRP A 167 1.48 -12.85 -16.59
CA TRP A 167 2.68 -13.69 -16.43
C TRP A 167 3.90 -13.08 -17.13
N ILE A 168 3.76 -12.65 -18.40
CA ILE A 168 4.85 -12.04 -19.16
C ILE A 168 5.36 -10.78 -18.45
N VAL A 169 4.45 -9.90 -18.04
CA VAL A 169 4.80 -8.63 -17.37
C VAL A 169 5.49 -8.87 -16.03
N MET A 170 4.99 -9.80 -15.21
CA MET A 170 5.59 -10.14 -13.92
C MET A 170 7.00 -10.74 -14.08
N HIS A 171 7.25 -11.54 -15.12
CA HIS A 171 8.59 -12.04 -15.43
C HIS A 171 9.53 -10.92 -15.88
N MET A 172 9.06 -10.05 -16.77
CA MET A 172 9.83 -8.89 -17.24
C MET A 172 10.22 -7.97 -16.08
N PHE A 173 9.31 -7.73 -15.15
CA PHE A 173 9.54 -6.92 -13.95
C PHE A 173 10.30 -7.66 -12.85
N GLY A 174 10.49 -8.97 -12.99
CA GLY A 174 11.23 -9.81 -12.05
C GLY A 174 10.51 -9.99 -10.72
N THR A 175 9.18 -10.04 -10.72
CA THR A 175 8.33 -10.15 -9.52
C THR A 175 7.54 -11.46 -9.46
N TRP A 176 7.70 -12.35 -10.44
CA TRP A 176 6.97 -13.61 -10.48
C TRP A 176 7.47 -14.63 -9.44
N ASN A 177 6.52 -15.19 -8.70
CA ASN A 177 6.66 -16.31 -7.75
C ASN A 177 7.76 -16.10 -6.70
N ARG A 178 7.93 -14.85 -6.25
CA ARG A 178 8.92 -14.47 -5.24
C ARG A 178 8.67 -13.06 -4.69
N PRO A 179 9.14 -12.77 -3.47
CA PRO A 179 9.27 -11.41 -2.99
C PRO A 179 10.33 -10.66 -3.79
N ALA A 180 10.00 -9.49 -4.34
CA ALA A 180 10.96 -8.69 -5.09
C ALA A 180 10.58 -7.20 -5.14
N ILE A 181 11.61 -6.35 -5.17
CA ILE A 181 11.48 -4.99 -5.69
C ILE A 181 11.47 -5.09 -7.21
N SER A 182 10.43 -4.58 -7.85
CA SER A 182 10.29 -4.70 -9.31
C SER A 182 11.40 -3.95 -10.03
N ARG A 183 11.81 -4.44 -11.21
CA ARG A 183 12.76 -3.73 -12.08
C ARG A 183 12.23 -2.36 -12.48
N TRP A 184 10.91 -2.22 -12.66
CA TRP A 184 10.25 -0.95 -12.90
C TRP A 184 10.43 0.01 -11.72
N PHE A 185 10.16 -0.44 -10.48
CA PHE A 185 10.33 0.40 -9.29
C PHE A 185 11.77 0.88 -9.14
N LYS A 186 12.77 0.04 -9.45
CA LYS A 186 14.18 0.47 -9.48
C LYS A 186 14.42 1.67 -10.41
N THR A 187 13.70 1.79 -11.53
CA THR A 187 13.83 2.94 -12.46
C THR A 187 13.21 4.23 -11.93
N THR A 188 12.30 4.16 -10.95
CA THR A 188 11.66 5.33 -10.34
C THR A 188 12.59 6.03 -9.34
N ILE A 189 13.60 5.31 -8.81
CA ILE A 189 14.60 5.81 -7.87
C ILE A 189 15.59 6.74 -8.61
N LYS A 190 15.40 8.04 -8.45
CA LYS A 190 16.23 9.12 -9.02
C LYS A 190 17.35 9.57 -8.09
N ASN A 191 17.17 9.46 -6.77
CA ASN A 191 18.20 9.76 -5.78
C ASN A 191 18.44 8.55 -4.86
N LYS A 192 19.50 7.79 -5.15
CA LYS A 192 19.84 6.57 -4.41
C LYS A 192 20.21 6.82 -2.95
N ASN A 193 20.81 7.98 -2.62
CA ASN A 193 21.23 8.28 -1.26
C ASN A 193 20.00 8.53 -0.37
N GLN A 194 19.05 9.34 -0.83
CA GLN A 194 17.78 9.55 -0.10
C GLN A 194 17.00 8.24 0.04
N PHE A 195 16.96 7.43 -1.02
CA PHE A 195 16.32 6.12 -0.97
C PHE A 195 16.95 5.21 0.09
N ARG A 196 18.29 5.13 0.12
CA ARG A 196 19.03 4.36 1.13
C ARG A 196 18.71 4.80 2.55
N MET A 197 18.71 6.10 2.81
CA MET A 197 18.35 6.63 4.13
C MET A 197 16.93 6.19 4.57
N SER A 198 15.96 6.16 3.65
CA SER A 198 14.61 5.68 3.96
C SER A 198 14.58 4.19 4.24
N VAL A 199 15.24 3.35 3.44
CA VAL A 199 15.22 1.89 3.66
C VAL A 199 16.06 1.47 4.87
N GLU A 200 17.11 2.19 5.22
CA GLU A 200 17.86 1.98 6.47
C GLU A 200 16.99 2.24 7.69
N LYS A 201 16.16 3.29 7.68
CA LYS A 201 15.15 3.53 8.73
C LYS A 201 14.17 2.36 8.81
N ILE A 202 13.66 1.89 7.68
CA ILE A 202 12.75 0.73 7.65
C ILE A 202 13.42 -0.52 8.23
N LEU A 203 14.66 -0.83 7.82
CA LEU A 203 15.40 -2.01 8.29
C LEU A 203 15.69 -1.96 9.80
N ALA A 204 15.79 -0.76 10.38
CA ALA A 204 15.95 -0.57 11.82
C ALA A 204 14.67 -0.88 12.63
N LEU A 205 13.48 -0.78 12.03
CA LEU A 205 12.20 -1.09 12.69
C LEU A 205 12.06 -2.58 12.99
N ASP A 206 11.38 -2.95 14.07
CA ASP A 206 11.14 -4.35 14.46
C ASP A 206 9.86 -4.93 13.84
N PHE A 207 9.79 -5.00 12.50
CA PHE A 207 8.66 -5.61 11.80
C PHE A 207 8.83 -7.12 11.59
N GLU A 208 7.75 -7.86 11.79
CA GLU A 208 7.65 -9.31 11.63
C GLU A 208 6.72 -9.69 10.46
N THR A 209 5.86 -8.77 10.03
CA THR A 209 4.97 -8.94 8.87
C THR A 209 5.17 -7.80 7.87
N ILE A 210 5.08 -8.11 6.58
CA ILE A 210 5.00 -7.12 5.49
C ILE A 210 3.68 -7.30 4.76
N VAL A 211 2.90 -6.23 4.68
CA VAL A 211 1.74 -6.11 3.80
C VAL A 211 2.12 -5.19 2.64
N MET A 212 1.93 -5.67 1.43
CA MET A 212 2.17 -4.92 0.19
C MET A 212 0.90 -4.83 -0.64
N ALA A 213 0.87 -3.93 -1.62
CA ALA A 213 -0.33 -3.77 -2.44
C ALA A 213 -0.57 -4.97 -3.40
N HIS A 214 0.47 -5.74 -3.69
CA HIS A 214 0.46 -6.72 -4.78
C HIS A 214 1.03 -8.09 -4.35
N GLY A 215 0.14 -9.08 -4.25
CA GLY A 215 0.50 -10.47 -3.94
C GLY A 215 0.47 -10.80 -2.44
N ASP A 216 1.02 -11.95 -2.07
CA ASP A 216 0.77 -12.57 -0.76
C ASP A 216 1.51 -11.84 0.38
N ILE A 217 0.85 -11.70 1.53
CA ILE A 217 1.41 -11.10 2.74
C ILE A 217 2.60 -11.95 3.23
N ILE A 218 3.70 -11.29 3.62
CA ILE A 218 4.90 -11.97 4.11
C ILE A 218 4.83 -12.01 5.64
N THR A 219 4.69 -13.20 6.22
CA THR A 219 4.60 -13.43 7.68
C THR A 219 5.82 -14.15 8.25
N GLU A 220 6.73 -14.63 7.41
CA GLU A 220 7.92 -15.37 7.82
C GLU A 220 9.19 -14.65 7.37
N ASN A 221 10.16 -14.53 8.30
CA ASN A 221 11.47 -13.94 8.02
C ASN A 221 11.41 -12.57 7.33
N ALA A 222 10.38 -11.76 7.64
CA ALA A 222 10.06 -10.50 6.96
C ALA A 222 11.27 -9.59 6.74
N LYS A 223 12.08 -9.35 7.78
CA LYS A 223 13.31 -8.55 7.67
C LYS A 223 14.31 -9.10 6.65
N SER A 224 14.53 -10.42 6.67
CA SER A 224 15.46 -11.09 5.75
C SER A 224 14.94 -10.99 4.32
N VAL A 225 13.65 -11.25 4.11
CA VAL A 225 12.98 -11.13 2.81
C VAL A 225 13.13 -9.72 2.24
N PHE A 226 12.84 -8.69 3.04
CA PHE A 226 12.96 -7.29 2.60
C PHE A 226 14.41 -6.90 2.29
N SER A 227 15.36 -7.26 3.16
CA SER A 227 16.80 -7.01 2.96
C SER A 227 17.34 -7.71 1.71
N ASN A 228 16.95 -8.96 1.47
CA ASN A 228 17.36 -9.71 0.28
C ASN A 228 16.81 -9.09 -1.00
N ALA A 229 15.54 -8.64 -1.01
CA ALA A 229 14.93 -7.98 -2.15
C ALA A 229 15.65 -6.65 -2.51
N LEU A 230 16.11 -5.89 -1.50
CA LEU A 230 16.94 -4.69 -1.68
C LEU A 230 18.32 -5.04 -2.26
N ARG A 231 19.01 -6.05 -1.70
CA ARG A 231 20.35 -6.48 -2.14
C ARG A 231 20.34 -7.03 -3.55
N GLU A 232 19.34 -7.82 -3.93
CA GLU A 232 19.20 -8.34 -5.30
C GLU A 232 19.14 -7.21 -6.34
N ARG A 233 18.55 -6.07 -5.96
CA ARG A 233 18.48 -4.88 -6.82
C ARG A 233 19.65 -3.92 -6.64
N GLN A 234 20.63 -4.24 -5.80
CA GLN A 234 21.79 -3.40 -5.46
C GLN A 234 21.36 -2.03 -4.92
N LEU A 235 20.30 -2.02 -4.12
CA LEU A 235 19.76 -0.80 -3.52
C LEU A 235 20.35 -0.52 -2.13
N ILE A 236 20.91 -1.53 -1.49
CA ILE A 236 21.75 -1.47 -0.28
C ILE A 236 23.01 -2.30 -0.47
#